data_AF-A0A6J7AVR7-F1
#
_entry.id   AF-A0A6J7AVR7-F1
#
_cell.length_a   1.000
_cell.length_b   1.000
_cell.length_c   1.000
_cell.angle_alpha   90.00
_cell.angle_beta   90.00
_cell.angle_gamma   90.00
#
_symmetry.space_group_name_H-M   'P 1'
#
loop_
_entity.id
_entity.type
_entity.pdbx_description
1 polymer ?
#
loop_
_entity_poly.entity_id
_entity_poly.type
_entity_poly.pdbx_seq_one_letter_code
_entity_poly.pdbx_strand_id
1 'polypeptide(L)'
;MLFLTTKSEMVALKAAGLLHLWSGGYVEPVEPPPMPWHLLAQQLLALVLQRGGIGRNLWADELRALPVFAAAIDAGIGDAIVNHLVDAKILFDDNGMLSMGPQGERSYGYRHFMELTSAFTNDPLFVARHGAIEIGYLHPISLLANDRSFATVLLAGRAWDIVGIDWNRKTVALSPSGGSGASKWMGDGVPLSGELCRSMREVLAGAEPDGVALSKRATAALAGLRAEAPWATADGTALVRADGKVWWWTFAGLRANASLHGALGDLRASSTGFDNLRMEVEYGASIEQLNQRLGEVEVDHLPASPLAAKGAEQLKFADCLPADLAFAIADARFGDSESLRTCLEERRSGWTVAS
;
A
#
# COMPACT_ATOMS: atom_id res chain seq x y z
N MET A 1 -17.94 5.24 22.70
CA MET A 1 -17.92 5.46 21.24
C MET A 1 -18.80 4.40 20.58
N LEU A 2 -19.62 4.74 19.59
CA LEU A 2 -20.51 3.79 18.91
C LEU A 2 -20.03 3.58 17.48
N PHE A 3 -19.81 2.32 17.08
CA PHE A 3 -19.51 1.93 15.70
C PHE A 3 -20.73 1.28 15.06
N LEU A 4 -21.17 1.79 13.91
CA LEU A 4 -22.33 1.28 13.18
C LEU A 4 -21.90 0.54 11.91
N THR A 5 -21.98 -0.79 11.94
CA THR A 5 -21.60 -1.67 10.82
C THR A 5 -22.88 -2.09 10.08
N THR A 6 -23.25 -1.35 9.03
CA THR A 6 -24.60 -1.43 8.43
C THR A 6 -24.74 -2.34 7.21
N LYS A 7 -23.65 -2.92 6.68
CA LYS A 7 -23.66 -3.51 5.33
C LYS A 7 -23.13 -4.94 5.22
N SER A 8 -21.88 -5.20 5.62
CA SER A 8 -21.21 -6.49 5.44
C SER A 8 -20.67 -7.02 6.77
N GLU A 9 -20.68 -8.34 6.92
CA GLU A 9 -20.08 -9.05 8.06
C GLU A 9 -18.57 -8.73 8.16
N MET A 10 -17.88 -8.49 7.03
CA MET A 10 -16.47 -8.05 7.03
C MET A 10 -16.28 -6.67 7.64
N VAL A 11 -17.26 -5.77 7.49
CA VAL A 11 -17.21 -4.47 8.14
C VAL A 11 -17.38 -4.64 9.66
N ALA A 12 -18.19 -5.61 10.09
CA ALA A 12 -18.30 -5.98 11.50
C ALA A 12 -16.98 -6.58 12.03
N LEU A 13 -16.33 -7.45 11.25
CA LEU A 13 -15.03 -8.01 11.61
C LEU A 13 -13.94 -6.95 11.71
N LYS A 14 -13.83 -6.07 10.70
CA LYS A 14 -12.87 -4.95 10.69
C LYS A 14 -13.08 -4.03 11.90
N ALA A 15 -14.33 -3.71 12.22
CA ALA A 15 -14.65 -2.90 13.40
C ALA A 15 -14.31 -3.63 14.70
N ALA A 16 -14.56 -4.93 14.80
CA ALA A 16 -14.21 -5.73 15.96
C ALA A 16 -12.68 -5.84 16.14
N GLY A 17 -11.91 -6.06 15.07
CA GLY A 17 -10.43 -6.04 15.14
C GLY A 17 -9.89 -4.68 15.57
N LEU A 18 -10.42 -3.58 15.00
CA LEU A 18 -10.04 -2.22 15.43
C LEU A 18 -10.33 -1.99 16.93
N LEU A 19 -11.50 -2.45 17.39
CA LEU A 19 -11.91 -2.34 18.79
C LEU A 19 -11.07 -3.25 19.71
N HIS A 20 -10.62 -4.40 19.21
CA HIS A 20 -9.72 -5.30 19.93
C HIS A 20 -8.36 -4.63 20.15
N LEU A 21 -7.75 -4.07 19.10
CA LEU A 21 -6.54 -3.25 19.20
C LEU A 21 -6.72 -2.09 20.19
N TRP A 22 -7.82 -1.34 20.05
CA TRP A 22 -8.11 -0.22 20.95
C TRP A 22 -8.23 -0.67 22.42
N SER A 23 -8.88 -1.81 22.68
CA SER A 23 -9.01 -2.36 24.03
C SER A 23 -7.66 -2.77 24.64
N GLY A 24 -6.69 -3.17 23.80
CA GLY A 24 -5.31 -3.44 24.18
C GLY A 24 -4.42 -2.20 24.31
N GLY A 25 -4.97 -0.99 24.09
CA GLY A 25 -4.21 0.26 24.13
C GLY A 25 -3.33 0.51 22.91
N TYR A 26 -3.50 -0.26 21.84
CA TYR A 26 -2.76 -0.06 20.59
C TYR A 26 -3.24 1.19 19.86
N VAL A 27 -2.26 1.96 19.38
CA VAL A 27 -2.45 3.09 18.48
C VAL A 27 -1.49 2.89 17.33
N GLU A 28 -1.98 3.00 16.10
CA GLU A 28 -1.16 2.85 14.91
C GLU A 28 0.02 3.85 14.93
N PRO A 29 1.27 3.39 14.73
CA PRO A 29 2.42 4.27 14.70
C PRO A 29 2.28 5.37 13.63
N VAL A 30 2.66 6.59 14.00
CA VAL A 30 2.72 7.71 13.04
C VAL A 30 4.07 7.66 12.34
N GLU A 31 4.15 6.87 11.28
CA GLU A 31 5.37 6.75 10.47
C GLU A 31 5.37 7.74 9.30
N PRO A 32 6.44 8.52 9.12
CA PRO A 32 6.56 9.37 7.94
C PRO A 32 6.76 8.49 6.69
N PRO A 33 6.25 8.89 5.52
CA PRO A 33 6.52 8.19 4.27
C PRO A 33 8.03 7.99 4.05
N PRO A 34 8.47 6.79 3.65
CA PRO A 34 9.89 6.50 3.50
C PRO A 34 10.51 7.35 2.40
N MET A 35 11.83 7.55 2.52
CA MET A 35 12.68 8.19 1.50
C MET A 35 12.09 9.50 0.96
N PRO A 36 11.93 10.56 1.77
CA PRO A 36 11.34 11.83 1.32
C PRO A 36 12.30 12.66 0.45
N TRP A 37 13.04 12.05 -0.48
CA TRP A 37 14.10 12.70 -1.25
C TRP A 37 13.58 13.74 -2.25
N HIS A 38 12.37 13.58 -2.77
CA HIS A 38 11.67 14.63 -3.52
C HIS A 38 11.42 15.88 -2.65
N LEU A 39 11.21 15.73 -1.34
CA LEU A 39 11.14 16.86 -0.41
C LEU A 39 12.53 17.45 -0.14
N LEU A 40 13.59 16.63 -0.11
CA LEU A 40 14.97 17.16 -0.06
C LEU A 40 15.25 18.06 -1.28
N ALA A 41 14.87 17.61 -2.48
CA ALA A 41 14.99 18.42 -3.69
C ALA A 41 14.20 19.73 -3.60
N GLN A 42 12.94 19.66 -3.13
CA GLN A 42 12.11 20.85 -2.91
C GLN A 42 12.71 21.81 -1.88
N GLN A 43 13.22 21.32 -0.74
CA GLN A 43 13.87 22.15 0.27
C GLN A 43 15.14 22.81 -0.27
N LEU A 44 15.89 22.11 -1.12
CA LEU A 44 17.07 22.66 -1.78
C LEU A 44 16.69 23.80 -2.74
N LEU A 45 15.67 23.62 -3.58
CA LEU A 45 15.18 24.69 -4.44
C LEU A 45 14.66 25.90 -3.65
N ALA A 46 13.94 25.64 -2.55
CA ALA A 46 13.46 26.68 -1.66
C ALA A 46 14.62 27.45 -1.00
N LEU A 47 15.68 26.76 -0.59
CA LEU A 47 16.87 27.36 -0.01
C LEU A 47 17.64 28.25 -1.00
N VAL A 48 17.80 27.77 -2.25
CA VAL A 48 18.38 28.57 -3.35
C VAL A 48 17.57 29.84 -3.56
N LEU A 49 16.24 29.73 -3.63
CA LEU A 49 15.35 30.87 -3.83
C LEU A 49 15.40 31.86 -2.67
N GLN A 50 15.39 31.37 -1.42
CA GLN A 50 15.43 32.19 -0.22
C GLN A 50 16.69 33.06 -0.16
N ARG A 51 17.83 32.54 -0.63
CA ARG A 51 19.13 33.22 -0.57
C ARG A 51 19.49 33.96 -1.85
N GLY A 52 18.74 33.76 -2.93
CA GLY A 52 19.11 34.21 -4.28
C GLY A 52 20.29 33.43 -4.88
N GLY A 53 20.77 32.40 -4.19
CA GLY A 53 21.89 31.55 -4.57
C GLY A 53 22.57 30.92 -3.36
N ILE A 54 23.19 29.75 -3.53
CA ILE A 54 23.93 29.07 -2.47
C ILE A 54 25.19 28.38 -3.01
N GLY A 55 26.27 28.40 -2.24
CA GLY A 55 27.47 27.64 -2.56
C GLY A 55 27.17 26.13 -2.62
N ARG A 56 27.65 25.47 -3.67
CA ARG A 56 27.46 24.03 -3.90
C ARG A 56 27.98 23.15 -2.76
N ASN A 57 28.96 23.64 -2.00
CA ASN A 57 29.52 22.97 -0.82
C ASN A 57 28.82 23.35 0.49
N LEU A 58 27.80 24.21 0.48
CA LEU A 58 27.15 24.75 1.69
C LEU A 58 25.73 24.23 1.90
N TRP A 59 25.01 23.84 0.83
CA TRP A 59 23.61 23.38 0.96
C TRP A 59 23.47 22.16 1.88
N ALA A 60 24.46 21.26 1.87
CA ALA A 60 24.43 20.01 2.61
C ALA A 60 24.44 20.26 4.12
N ASP A 61 25.25 21.21 4.59
CA ASP A 61 25.36 21.51 6.03
C ASP A 61 24.05 22.08 6.58
N GLU A 62 23.33 22.87 5.79
CA GLU A 62 22.05 23.46 6.20
C GLU A 62 20.93 22.42 6.24
N LEU A 63 20.83 21.59 5.20
CA LEU A 63 19.75 20.59 5.13
C LEU A 63 20.04 19.34 5.98
N ARG A 64 21.32 19.03 6.26
CA ARG A 64 21.71 17.96 7.19
C ARG A 64 21.27 18.24 8.63
N ALA A 65 21.09 19.50 9.01
CA ALA A 65 20.53 19.85 10.32
C ALA A 65 19.10 19.33 10.53
N LEU A 66 18.39 18.96 9.44
CA LEU A 66 17.10 18.29 9.50
C LEU A 66 17.31 16.76 9.54
N PRO A 67 16.95 16.07 10.64
CA PRO A 67 17.24 14.63 10.80
C PRO A 67 16.68 13.75 9.69
N VAL A 68 15.54 14.16 9.10
CA VAL A 68 14.88 13.44 7.99
C VAL A 68 15.73 13.35 6.72
N PHE A 69 16.71 14.24 6.52
CA PHE A 69 17.57 14.27 5.34
C PHE A 69 19.02 13.85 5.62
N ALA A 70 19.45 13.85 6.89
CA ALA A 70 20.84 13.58 7.25
C ALA A 70 21.38 12.28 6.63
N ALA A 71 20.64 11.17 6.81
CA ALA A 71 21.04 9.87 6.26
C ALA A 71 21.13 9.86 4.72
N ALA A 72 20.22 10.56 4.03
CA ALA A 72 20.25 10.66 2.58
C ALA A 72 21.45 11.50 2.09
N ILE A 73 21.74 12.60 2.78
CA ILE A 73 22.89 13.45 2.48
C ILE A 73 24.20 12.70 2.70
N ASP A 74 24.34 12.00 3.82
CA ASP A 74 25.55 11.25 4.16
C ASP A 74 25.78 10.06 3.22
N ALA A 75 24.71 9.49 2.66
CA ALA A 75 24.76 8.45 1.64
C ALA A 75 25.01 8.99 0.20
N GLY A 76 25.18 10.30 0.01
CA GLY A 76 25.44 10.92 -1.30
C GLY A 76 24.19 11.11 -2.18
N ILE A 77 22.99 10.82 -1.67
CA ILE A 77 21.73 11.00 -2.40
C ILE A 77 21.48 12.48 -2.72
N GLY A 78 21.78 13.37 -1.77
CA GLY A 78 21.62 14.81 -1.99
C GLY A 78 22.52 15.34 -3.11
N ASP A 79 23.76 14.85 -3.23
CA ASP A 79 24.65 15.21 -4.34
C ASP A 79 24.13 14.71 -5.69
N ALA A 80 23.58 13.49 -5.73
CA ALA A 80 22.94 12.96 -6.94
C ALA A 80 21.75 13.82 -7.37
N ILE A 81 20.94 14.30 -6.42
CA ILE A 81 19.85 15.25 -6.68
C ILE A 81 20.38 16.57 -7.22
N VAL A 82 21.41 17.17 -6.61
CA VAL A 82 22.00 18.43 -7.08
C VAL A 82 22.54 18.29 -8.50
N ASN A 83 23.27 17.21 -8.80
CA ASN A 83 23.77 16.92 -10.15
C ASN A 83 22.61 16.88 -11.16
N HIS A 84 21.57 16.11 -10.85
CA HIS A 84 20.40 16.02 -11.71
C HIS A 84 19.70 17.37 -11.91
N LEU A 85 19.54 18.17 -10.86
CA LEU A 85 18.93 19.49 -10.96
C LEU A 85 19.71 20.43 -11.88
N VAL A 86 21.04 20.36 -11.86
CA VAL A 86 21.92 21.12 -12.77
C VAL A 86 21.82 20.59 -14.20
N ASP A 87 21.90 19.28 -14.39
CA ASP A 87 21.80 18.63 -15.71
C ASP A 87 20.44 18.90 -16.38
N ALA A 88 19.36 18.86 -15.59
CA ALA A 88 18.00 19.19 -16.01
C ALA A 88 17.77 20.70 -16.20
N LYS A 89 18.79 21.54 -15.93
CA LYS A 89 18.72 23.02 -15.99
C LYS A 89 17.69 23.63 -15.05
N ILE A 90 17.28 22.89 -14.03
CA ILE A 90 16.40 23.38 -12.95
C ILE A 90 17.20 24.30 -12.04
N LEU A 91 18.45 23.93 -11.76
CA LEU A 91 19.47 24.79 -11.20
C LEU A 91 20.50 25.18 -12.27
N PHE A 92 21.17 26.29 -12.02
CA PHE A 92 22.34 26.73 -12.76
C PHE A 92 23.53 26.79 -11.79
N ASP A 93 24.68 26.26 -12.22
CA ASP A 93 25.92 26.26 -11.45
C ASP A 93 26.92 27.23 -12.11
N ASP A 94 27.16 28.37 -11.47
CA ASP A 94 28.19 29.33 -11.87
C ASP A 94 29.39 29.21 -10.94
N ASN A 95 30.40 28.45 -11.35
CA ASN A 95 31.65 28.26 -10.61
C ASN A 95 31.44 27.86 -9.14
N GLY A 96 30.46 27.00 -8.86
CA GLY A 96 30.12 26.54 -7.52
C GLY A 96 29.06 27.37 -6.81
N MET A 97 28.49 28.39 -7.45
CA MET A 97 27.31 29.10 -6.98
C MET A 97 26.05 28.55 -7.67
N LEU A 98 25.17 27.90 -6.90
CA LEU A 98 23.90 27.38 -7.38
C LEU A 98 22.83 28.47 -7.34
N SER A 99 22.17 28.72 -8.46
CA SER A 99 21.01 29.60 -8.59
C SER A 99 19.87 28.91 -9.35
N MET A 100 18.69 29.53 -9.40
CA MET A 100 17.61 29.02 -10.26
C MET A 100 18.05 29.02 -11.73
N GLY A 101 17.83 27.89 -12.40
CA GLY A 101 18.13 27.71 -13.81
C GLY A 101 16.92 27.99 -14.71
N PRO A 102 17.10 28.08 -16.04
CA PRO A 102 16.03 28.42 -16.97
C PRO A 102 14.83 27.47 -16.92
N GLN A 103 15.07 26.17 -16.69
CA GLN A 103 13.98 25.20 -16.57
C GLN A 103 13.27 25.32 -15.22
N GLY A 104 14.01 25.64 -14.15
CA GLY A 104 13.45 25.86 -12.82
C GLY A 104 12.54 27.08 -12.77
N GLU A 105 12.97 28.19 -13.38
CA GLU A 105 12.14 29.39 -13.59
C GLU A 105 10.88 29.08 -14.40
N ARG A 106 11.01 28.28 -15.45
CA ARG A 106 9.87 27.90 -16.31
C ARG A 106 8.86 27.00 -15.60
N SER A 107 9.35 25.99 -14.88
CA SER A 107 8.50 25.01 -14.17
C SER A 107 7.86 25.63 -12.93
N TYR A 108 8.64 26.35 -12.12
CA TYR A 108 8.24 26.76 -10.77
C TYR A 108 8.02 28.28 -10.61
N GLY A 109 8.57 29.12 -11.49
CA GLY A 109 8.49 30.59 -11.33
C GLY A 109 7.07 31.17 -11.46
N TYR A 110 6.14 30.43 -12.08
CA TYR A 110 4.74 30.85 -12.16
C TYR A 110 4.13 31.00 -10.75
N ARG A 111 3.43 32.12 -10.53
CA ARG A 111 2.88 32.52 -9.21
C ARG A 111 3.95 32.57 -8.10
N HIS A 112 5.14 33.08 -8.41
CA HIS A 112 6.21 33.32 -7.44
C HIS A 112 6.61 32.06 -6.66
N PHE A 113 6.81 30.94 -7.36
CA PHE A 113 7.27 29.70 -6.73
C PHE A 113 6.34 29.14 -5.66
N MET A 114 5.05 29.48 -5.72
CA MET A 114 4.02 29.01 -4.78
C MET A 114 3.96 27.48 -4.70
N GLU A 115 4.28 26.77 -5.78
CA GLU A 115 4.33 25.30 -5.77
C GLU A 115 5.38 24.75 -4.78
N LEU A 116 6.51 25.44 -4.60
CA LEU A 116 7.53 25.09 -3.61
C LEU A 116 7.07 25.34 -2.16
N THR A 117 5.95 26.02 -1.94
CA THR A 117 5.40 26.29 -0.59
C THR A 117 4.42 25.24 -0.10
N SER A 118 4.10 24.25 -0.93
CA SER A 118 3.20 23.15 -0.57
C SER A 118 3.95 21.83 -0.68
N ALA A 119 3.96 21.03 0.39
CA ALA A 119 4.49 19.67 0.37
C ALA A 119 3.40 18.60 0.22
N PHE A 120 2.12 18.99 0.30
CA PHE A 120 1.01 18.04 0.26
C PHE A 120 0.85 17.41 -1.12
N THR A 121 0.72 16.09 -1.11
CA THR A 121 0.25 15.27 -2.23
C THR A 121 -1.03 14.59 -1.82
N ASN A 122 -2.02 14.56 -2.71
CA ASN A 122 -3.16 13.69 -2.51
C ASN A 122 -2.72 12.25 -2.70
N ASP A 123 -3.26 11.34 -1.88
CA ASP A 123 -3.12 9.91 -2.14
C ASP A 123 -3.68 9.60 -3.54
N PRO A 124 -2.98 8.79 -4.35
CA PRO A 124 -3.36 8.52 -5.72
C PRO A 124 -4.53 7.53 -5.80
N LEU A 125 -5.68 7.86 -5.20
CA LEU A 125 -6.89 7.04 -5.25
C LEU A 125 -7.54 7.10 -6.63
N PHE A 126 -8.13 5.98 -7.03
CA PHE A 126 -8.96 5.86 -8.22
C PHE A 126 -10.43 6.07 -7.87
N VAL A 127 -11.12 6.90 -8.64
CA VAL A 127 -12.57 7.09 -8.51
C VAL A 127 -13.28 5.93 -9.20
N ALA A 128 -13.98 5.11 -8.43
CA ALA A 128 -14.71 3.95 -8.93
C ALA A 128 -16.17 4.33 -9.25
N ARG A 129 -16.61 4.06 -10.48
CA ARG A 129 -17.89 4.53 -11.02
C ARG A 129 -18.68 3.44 -11.70
N HIS A 130 -20.01 3.51 -11.58
CA HIS A 130 -20.95 2.78 -12.42
C HIS A 130 -21.73 3.79 -13.28
N GLY A 131 -21.39 3.87 -14.56
CA GLY A 131 -21.86 4.93 -15.44
C GLY A 131 -21.51 6.32 -14.90
N ALA A 132 -22.52 7.16 -14.67
CA ALA A 132 -22.35 8.50 -14.12
C ALA A 132 -22.24 8.53 -12.58
N ILE A 133 -22.47 7.42 -11.88
CA ILE A 133 -22.54 7.38 -10.41
C ILE A 133 -21.17 7.04 -9.83
N GLU A 134 -20.68 7.87 -8.92
CA GLU A 134 -19.52 7.56 -8.09
C GLU A 134 -19.93 6.59 -6.97
N ILE A 135 -19.22 5.47 -6.88
CA ILE A 135 -19.49 4.41 -5.89
C ILE A 135 -18.51 4.53 -4.71
N GLY A 136 -17.26 4.91 -4.98
CA GLY A 136 -16.24 5.07 -3.95
C GLY A 136 -14.84 5.20 -4.56
N TYR A 137 -13.84 4.85 -3.76
CA TYR A 137 -12.43 4.99 -4.11
C TYR A 137 -11.71 3.65 -3.97
N LEU A 138 -10.73 3.42 -4.83
CA LEU A 138 -9.85 2.25 -4.77
C LEU A 138 -8.39 2.69 -4.74
N HIS A 139 -7.59 2.03 -3.93
CA HIS A 139 -6.14 2.22 -3.97
C HIS A 139 -5.55 1.54 -5.22
N PRO A 140 -4.52 2.11 -5.87
CA PRO A 140 -3.90 1.53 -7.06
C PRO A 140 -3.43 0.07 -6.89
N ILE A 141 -2.90 -0.28 -5.71
CA ILE A 141 -2.45 -1.66 -5.42
C ILE A 141 -3.60 -2.66 -5.59
N SER A 142 -4.82 -2.31 -5.21
CA SER A 142 -6.00 -3.15 -5.37
C SER A 142 -6.36 -3.42 -6.83
N LEU A 143 -5.78 -2.67 -7.76
CA LEU A 143 -5.97 -2.80 -9.20
C LEU A 143 -4.85 -3.61 -9.88
N LEU A 144 -3.74 -3.91 -9.18
CA LEU A 144 -2.65 -4.74 -9.69
C LEU A 144 -3.04 -6.21 -9.87
N ALA A 145 -4.02 -6.65 -9.11
CA ALA A 145 -4.53 -8.01 -9.08
C ALA A 145 -5.19 -8.48 -10.39
N ASN A 146 -5.21 -7.67 -11.45
CA ASN A 146 -6.19 -7.84 -12.54
C ASN A 146 -5.56 -7.73 -13.93
N ASP A 147 -4.92 -8.82 -14.37
CA ASP A 147 -4.85 -9.13 -15.80
C ASP A 147 -6.29 -9.43 -16.29
N ARG A 148 -6.80 -8.54 -17.15
CA ARG A 148 -8.02 -8.65 -18.00
C ARG A 148 -9.37 -8.86 -17.29
N SER A 149 -10.11 -7.76 -17.16
CA SER A 149 -11.58 -7.67 -17.30
C SER A 149 -12.52 -8.51 -16.39
N PHE A 150 -12.08 -9.11 -15.26
CA PHE A 150 -12.99 -9.94 -14.43
C PHE A 150 -12.75 -9.89 -12.92
N ALA A 151 -12.31 -8.76 -12.38
CA ALA A 151 -12.02 -8.66 -10.97
C ALA A 151 -13.15 -8.04 -10.17
N THR A 152 -13.54 -8.68 -9.08
CA THR A 152 -14.62 -8.19 -8.23
C THR A 152 -14.07 -7.46 -7.00
N VAL A 153 -14.57 -6.26 -6.74
CA VAL A 153 -14.25 -5.45 -5.55
C VAL A 153 -15.49 -5.23 -4.69
N LEU A 154 -15.32 -5.09 -3.37
CA LEU A 154 -16.40 -4.74 -2.47
C LEU A 154 -16.42 -3.22 -2.24
N LEU A 155 -17.39 -2.52 -2.80
CA LEU A 155 -17.56 -1.08 -2.58
C LEU A 155 -18.96 -0.77 -2.13
N ALA A 156 -19.03 0.09 -1.10
CA ALA A 156 -20.29 0.46 -0.45
C ALA A 156 -21.13 -0.75 -0.01
N GLY A 157 -20.49 -1.88 0.32
CA GLY A 157 -21.13 -3.13 0.76
C GLY A 157 -21.73 -3.99 -0.35
N ARG A 158 -21.37 -3.74 -1.61
CA ARG A 158 -21.82 -4.52 -2.77
C ARG A 158 -20.61 -4.96 -3.59
N ALA A 159 -20.73 -6.12 -4.22
CA ALA A 159 -19.72 -6.66 -5.13
C ALA A 159 -19.87 -6.01 -6.51
N TRP A 160 -18.75 -5.57 -7.06
CA TRP A 160 -18.66 -4.89 -8.36
C TRP A 160 -17.57 -5.50 -9.19
N ASP A 161 -17.88 -5.87 -10.43
CA ASP A 161 -16.87 -6.31 -11.39
C ASP A 161 -16.23 -5.09 -12.06
N ILE A 162 -14.90 -5.08 -12.10
CA ILE A 162 -14.12 -4.08 -12.81
C ILE A 162 -14.16 -4.41 -14.30
N VAL A 163 -14.79 -3.52 -15.05
CA VAL A 163 -14.93 -3.65 -16.52
C VAL A 163 -13.94 -2.77 -17.29
N GLY A 164 -13.31 -1.81 -16.61
CA GLY A 164 -12.28 -0.96 -17.22
C GLY A 164 -11.52 -0.12 -16.21
N ILE A 165 -10.24 0.12 -16.48
CA ILE A 165 -9.36 0.96 -15.66
C ILE A 165 -8.72 2.01 -16.57
N ASP A 166 -9.00 3.29 -16.31
CA ASP A 166 -8.29 4.41 -16.93
C ASP A 166 -7.29 4.98 -15.93
N TRP A 167 -6.03 4.60 -16.12
CA TRP A 167 -4.96 5.01 -15.23
C TRP A 167 -4.57 6.48 -15.36
N ASN A 168 -4.81 7.10 -16.52
CA ASN A 168 -4.47 8.50 -16.75
C ASN A 168 -5.50 9.40 -16.07
N ARG A 169 -6.77 9.02 -16.14
CA ARG A 169 -7.87 9.72 -15.47
C ARG A 169 -8.06 9.31 -14.01
N LYS A 170 -7.33 8.29 -13.53
CA LYS A 170 -7.51 7.69 -12.21
C LYS A 170 -8.97 7.27 -11.97
N THR A 171 -9.58 6.59 -12.93
CA THR A 171 -10.97 6.13 -12.83
C THR A 171 -11.10 4.63 -13.10
N VAL A 172 -12.01 3.98 -12.38
CA VAL A 172 -12.38 2.58 -12.58
C VAL A 172 -13.85 2.49 -12.95
N ALA A 173 -14.16 1.82 -14.06
CA ALA A 173 -15.52 1.51 -14.46
C ALA A 173 -15.95 0.17 -13.86
N LEU A 174 -17.15 0.16 -13.27
CA LEU A 174 -17.72 -0.97 -12.54
C LEU A 174 -19.05 -1.41 -13.14
N SER A 175 -19.32 -2.72 -13.09
CA SER A 175 -20.65 -3.31 -13.28
C SER A 175 -21.07 -4.10 -12.03
N PRO A 176 -22.38 -4.20 -11.71
CA PRO A 176 -22.84 -5.05 -10.61
C PRO A 176 -22.41 -6.51 -10.81
N SER A 177 -21.85 -7.15 -9.79
CA SER A 177 -21.47 -8.56 -9.84
C SER A 177 -22.65 -9.48 -9.50
N GLY A 178 -22.78 -10.61 -10.20
CA GLY A 178 -23.88 -11.58 -10.02
C GLY A 178 -23.66 -12.63 -8.92
N GLY A 179 -22.44 -12.74 -8.37
CA GLY A 179 -22.06 -13.80 -7.43
C GLY A 179 -22.22 -13.42 -5.95
N SER A 180 -22.99 -14.21 -5.18
CA SER A 180 -23.28 -13.94 -3.76
C SER A 180 -22.30 -14.56 -2.74
N GLY A 181 -21.47 -15.54 -3.14
CA GLY A 181 -20.63 -16.33 -2.22
C GLY A 181 -19.22 -15.77 -1.99
N ALA A 182 -18.47 -15.50 -3.06
CA ALA A 182 -17.10 -14.98 -2.98
C ALA A 182 -17.04 -13.54 -2.43
N SER A 183 -18.14 -12.79 -2.55
CA SER A 183 -18.26 -11.38 -2.16
C SER A 183 -18.24 -11.15 -0.65
N LYS A 184 -18.49 -12.19 0.15
CA LYS A 184 -18.51 -12.06 1.60
C LYS A 184 -17.16 -11.66 2.16
N TRP A 185 -16.05 -12.18 1.64
CA TRP A 185 -14.71 -12.02 2.22
C TRP A 185 -13.84 -10.96 1.53
N MET A 186 -14.39 -10.22 0.56
CA MET A 186 -13.63 -9.22 -0.19
C MET A 186 -13.37 -7.95 0.62
N GLY A 187 -12.15 -7.43 0.53
CA GLY A 187 -11.77 -6.11 1.08
C GLY A 187 -12.36 -4.93 0.31
N ASP A 188 -12.33 -3.75 0.94
CA ASP A 188 -12.81 -2.47 0.41
C ASP A 188 -11.83 -1.79 -0.58
N GLY A 189 -10.76 -2.49 -0.95
CA GLY A 189 -9.72 -1.98 -1.85
C GLY A 189 -8.88 -0.85 -1.26
N VAL A 190 -8.97 -0.62 0.06
CA VAL A 190 -8.10 0.27 0.83
C VAL A 190 -7.06 -0.59 1.57
N PRO A 191 -5.76 -0.26 1.50
CA PRO A 191 -4.76 -0.95 2.30
C PRO A 191 -5.06 -0.82 3.79
N LEU A 192 -5.02 -1.94 4.49
CA LEU A 192 -5.03 -2.02 5.94
C LEU A 192 -3.62 -2.40 6.42
N SER A 193 -3.24 -1.94 7.60
CA SER A 193 -2.02 -2.39 8.27
C SER A 193 -2.07 -3.87 8.60
N GLY A 194 -0.89 -4.48 8.70
CA GLY A 194 -0.73 -5.86 9.15
C GLY A 194 -1.32 -6.08 10.54
N GLU A 195 -1.17 -5.12 11.45
CA GLU A 195 -1.65 -5.17 12.83
C GLU A 195 -3.17 -5.25 12.87
N LEU A 196 -3.87 -4.44 12.07
CA LEU A 196 -5.32 -4.51 11.98
C LEU A 196 -5.78 -5.83 11.36
N CYS A 197 -5.10 -6.31 10.31
CA CYS A 197 -5.45 -7.58 9.67
C CYS A 197 -5.24 -8.76 10.63
N ARG A 198 -4.13 -8.81 11.37
CA ARG A 198 -3.87 -9.84 12.39
C ARG A 198 -4.85 -9.73 13.56
N SER A 199 -5.24 -8.53 13.96
CA SER A 199 -6.30 -8.38 14.97
C SER A 199 -7.67 -8.88 14.48
N MET A 200 -7.99 -8.68 13.20
CA MET A 200 -9.16 -9.31 12.59
C MET A 200 -9.05 -10.85 12.63
N ARG A 201 -7.86 -11.41 12.40
CA ARG A 201 -7.60 -12.86 12.56
C ARG A 201 -7.85 -13.33 13.99
N GLU A 202 -7.37 -12.61 14.99
CA GLU A 202 -7.58 -12.94 16.41
C GLU A 202 -9.08 -12.96 16.76
N VAL A 203 -9.85 -11.98 16.27
CA VAL A 203 -11.31 -11.96 16.45
C VAL A 203 -11.99 -13.15 15.75
N LEU A 204 -11.53 -13.52 14.54
CA LEU A 204 -11.98 -14.74 13.85
C LEU A 204 -11.59 -16.01 14.62
N ALA A 205 -10.46 -16.02 15.32
CA ALA A 205 -10.03 -17.14 16.16
C ALA A 205 -10.78 -17.19 17.51
N GLY A 206 -11.60 -16.18 17.82
CA GLY A 206 -12.47 -16.17 18.99
C GLY A 206 -12.21 -15.05 20.00
N ALA A 207 -11.25 -14.16 19.74
CA ALA A 207 -11.03 -12.99 20.59
C ALA A 207 -12.27 -12.07 20.58
N GLU A 208 -12.58 -11.52 21.75
CA GLU A 208 -13.64 -10.52 21.93
C GLU A 208 -12.98 -9.21 22.38
N PRO A 209 -13.40 -8.03 21.85
CA PRO A 209 -12.85 -6.75 22.30
C PRO A 209 -13.26 -6.43 23.75
N ASP A 210 -12.27 -6.25 24.63
CA ASP A 210 -12.52 -6.03 26.05
C ASP A 210 -13.22 -4.68 26.30
N GLY A 211 -14.21 -4.69 27.18
CA GLY A 211 -14.98 -3.48 27.54
C GLY A 211 -15.89 -2.93 26.44
N VAL A 212 -16.08 -3.67 25.33
CA VAL A 212 -16.92 -3.27 24.20
C VAL A 212 -18.24 -4.05 24.21
N ALA A 213 -19.36 -3.33 24.27
CA ALA A 213 -20.67 -3.94 24.15
C ALA A 213 -21.01 -4.23 22.68
N LEU A 214 -21.16 -5.51 22.33
CA LEU A 214 -21.63 -5.93 21.01
C LEU A 214 -23.16 -6.03 20.96
N SER A 215 -23.75 -5.53 19.88
CA SER A 215 -25.17 -5.77 19.60
C SER A 215 -25.42 -7.24 19.25
N LYS A 216 -26.64 -7.75 19.48
CA LYS A 216 -27.02 -9.12 19.08
C LYS A 216 -26.72 -9.42 17.61
N ARG A 217 -26.91 -8.43 16.72
CA ARG A 217 -26.62 -8.56 15.29
C ARG A 217 -25.11 -8.66 15.01
N ALA A 218 -24.29 -7.91 15.73
CA ALA A 218 -22.83 -8.00 15.61
C ALA A 218 -22.32 -9.36 16.11
N THR A 219 -22.81 -9.83 17.26
CA THR A 219 -22.48 -11.16 17.79
C THR A 219 -22.84 -12.28 16.80
N ALA A 220 -24.05 -12.22 16.21
CA ALA A 220 -24.47 -13.21 15.22
C ALA A 220 -23.61 -13.17 13.94
N ALA A 221 -23.25 -11.99 13.44
CA ALA A 221 -22.37 -11.83 12.29
C ALA A 221 -20.97 -12.41 12.55
N LEU A 222 -20.36 -12.12 13.71
CA LEU A 222 -19.06 -12.70 14.08
C LEU A 222 -19.16 -14.22 14.24
N ALA A 223 -20.21 -14.73 14.87
CA ALA A 223 -20.42 -16.18 15.00
C ALA A 223 -20.54 -16.86 13.62
N GLY A 224 -21.23 -16.24 12.66
CA GLY A 224 -21.32 -16.72 11.28
C GLY A 224 -19.95 -16.80 10.60
N LEU A 225 -19.16 -15.72 10.67
CA LEU A 225 -17.81 -15.69 10.10
C LEU A 225 -16.88 -16.74 10.74
N ARG A 226 -16.96 -16.92 12.06
CA ARG A 226 -16.17 -17.94 12.78
C ARG A 226 -16.54 -19.36 12.35
N ALA A 227 -17.82 -19.62 12.11
CA ALA A 227 -18.28 -20.91 11.62
C ALA A 227 -17.81 -21.20 10.18
N GLU A 228 -17.65 -20.18 9.34
CA GLU A 228 -17.09 -20.29 7.98
C GLU A 228 -15.55 -20.35 7.96
N ALA A 229 -14.89 -19.93 9.05
CA ALA A 229 -13.43 -19.88 9.17
C ALA A 229 -12.86 -20.73 10.33
N PRO A 230 -13.21 -22.02 10.45
CA PRO A 230 -12.68 -22.89 11.52
C PRO A 230 -11.17 -23.14 11.44
N TRP A 231 -10.55 -22.75 10.32
CA TRP A 231 -9.11 -22.80 10.08
C TRP A 231 -8.36 -21.59 10.65
N ALA A 232 -9.05 -20.53 11.05
CA ALA A 232 -8.41 -19.33 11.58
C ALA A 232 -7.86 -19.59 13.00
N THR A 233 -6.57 -19.34 13.21
CA THR A 233 -5.92 -19.37 14.53
C THR A 233 -5.30 -18.02 14.83
N ALA A 234 -5.11 -17.70 16.13
CA ALA A 234 -4.57 -16.40 16.53
C ALA A 234 -3.10 -16.21 16.08
N ASP A 235 -2.35 -17.30 15.96
CA ASP A 235 -0.89 -17.36 15.84
C ASP A 235 -0.39 -17.94 14.50
N GLY A 236 -1.25 -18.05 13.48
CA GLY A 236 -0.89 -18.73 12.25
C GLY A 236 -1.65 -18.28 11.01
N THR A 237 -1.14 -18.69 9.86
CA THR A 237 -1.78 -18.52 8.56
C THR A 237 -2.26 -19.88 8.04
N ALA A 238 -3.19 -19.86 7.09
CA ALA A 238 -3.81 -21.09 6.59
C ALA A 238 -3.86 -21.11 5.06
N LEU A 239 -3.51 -22.25 4.47
CA LEU A 239 -3.79 -22.57 3.08
C LEU A 239 -5.12 -23.31 3.03
N VAL A 240 -6.15 -22.65 2.52
CA VAL A 240 -7.52 -23.15 2.49
C VAL A 240 -7.90 -23.53 1.06
N ARG A 241 -8.21 -24.81 0.88
CA ARG A 241 -8.66 -25.38 -0.40
C ARG A 241 -10.18 -25.42 -0.44
N ALA A 242 -10.78 -24.70 -1.39
CA ALA A 242 -12.23 -24.63 -1.58
C ALA A 242 -12.56 -24.35 -3.04
N ASP A 243 -13.61 -24.98 -3.59
CA ASP A 243 -14.14 -24.70 -4.93
C ASP A 243 -13.10 -24.68 -6.06
N GLY A 244 -12.15 -25.62 -6.02
CA GLY A 244 -11.09 -25.71 -7.04
C GLY A 244 -10.03 -24.60 -6.95
N LYS A 245 -10.02 -23.83 -5.85
CA LYS A 245 -9.05 -22.76 -5.56
C LYS A 245 -8.30 -23.03 -4.27
N VAL A 246 -7.13 -22.40 -4.14
CA VAL A 246 -6.33 -22.41 -2.91
C VAL A 246 -6.07 -20.98 -2.49
N TRP A 247 -6.57 -20.61 -1.32
CA TRP A 247 -6.38 -19.31 -0.73
C TRP A 247 -5.40 -19.40 0.43
N TRP A 248 -4.31 -18.65 0.36
CA TRP A 248 -3.45 -18.43 1.50
C TRP A 248 -3.93 -17.21 2.28
N TRP A 249 -4.47 -17.45 3.47
CA TRP A 249 -4.95 -16.44 4.40
C TRP A 249 -3.79 -15.95 5.27
N THR A 250 -3.15 -14.87 4.83
CA THR A 250 -1.96 -14.28 5.43
C THR A 250 -2.27 -13.29 6.54
N PHE A 251 -3.39 -12.56 6.44
CA PHE A 251 -3.69 -11.40 7.29
C PHE A 251 -2.55 -10.38 7.37
N ALA A 252 -1.77 -10.23 6.29
CA ALA A 252 -0.60 -9.36 6.26
C ALA A 252 -0.91 -7.93 5.77
N GLY A 253 -2.14 -7.64 5.35
CA GLY A 253 -2.48 -6.36 4.71
C GLY A 253 -2.15 -6.33 3.23
N LEU A 254 -2.76 -5.38 2.51
CA LEU A 254 -2.75 -5.36 1.05
C LEU A 254 -1.35 -5.15 0.45
N ARG A 255 -0.52 -4.30 1.08
CA ARG A 255 0.84 -4.00 0.62
C ARG A 255 1.75 -5.22 0.72
N ALA A 256 1.80 -5.84 1.90
CA ALA A 256 2.58 -7.06 2.12
C ALA A 256 2.09 -8.20 1.22
N ASN A 257 0.77 -8.35 1.03
CA ASN A 257 0.22 -9.36 0.13
C ASN A 257 0.58 -9.13 -1.33
N ALA A 258 0.62 -7.86 -1.80
CA ALA A 258 1.08 -7.55 -3.14
C ALA A 258 2.56 -7.94 -3.34
N SER A 259 3.40 -7.62 -2.36
CA SER A 259 4.83 -7.98 -2.35
C SER A 259 5.05 -9.50 -2.34
N LEU A 260 4.37 -10.22 -1.44
CA LEU A 260 4.41 -11.69 -1.39
C LEU A 260 3.98 -12.31 -2.71
N HIS A 261 2.86 -11.85 -3.25
CA HIS A 261 2.33 -12.36 -4.51
C HIS A 261 3.31 -12.14 -5.68
N GLY A 262 4.07 -11.04 -5.69
CA GLY A 262 5.18 -10.84 -6.63
C GLY A 262 6.34 -11.83 -6.43
N ALA A 263 6.59 -12.26 -5.19
CA ALA A 263 7.67 -13.18 -4.84
C ALA A 263 7.33 -14.67 -5.10
N LEU A 264 6.05 -15.04 -5.19
CA LEU A 264 5.61 -16.44 -5.29
C LEU A 264 6.11 -17.20 -6.53
N GLY A 265 6.50 -16.51 -7.61
CA GLY A 265 7.00 -17.15 -8.83
C GLY A 265 5.99 -18.17 -9.37
N ASP A 266 6.43 -19.41 -9.57
CA ASP A 266 5.61 -20.50 -10.12
C ASP A 266 4.48 -20.98 -9.17
N LEU A 267 4.48 -20.55 -7.90
CA LEU A 267 3.38 -20.84 -6.95
C LEU A 267 2.25 -19.82 -7.02
N ARG A 268 2.37 -18.80 -7.86
CA ARG A 268 1.34 -17.79 -8.07
C ARG A 268 0.22 -18.37 -8.93
N ALA A 269 -1.03 -18.23 -8.48
CA ALA A 269 -2.18 -18.62 -9.29
C ALA A 269 -2.27 -17.80 -10.58
N SER A 270 -2.79 -18.41 -11.64
CA SER A 270 -3.06 -17.73 -12.91
C SER A 270 -4.11 -16.61 -12.78
N SER A 271 -5.09 -16.76 -11.88
CA SER A 271 -5.96 -15.68 -11.47
C SER A 271 -5.31 -14.89 -10.33
N THR A 272 -5.03 -13.63 -10.59
CA THR A 272 -4.16 -12.79 -9.76
C THR A 272 -4.87 -12.19 -8.54
N GLY A 273 -5.74 -12.94 -7.87
CA GLY A 273 -6.55 -12.44 -6.75
C GLY A 273 -5.77 -12.31 -5.44
N PHE A 274 -5.60 -11.09 -4.95
CA PHE A 274 -5.16 -10.83 -3.58
C PHE A 274 -5.88 -9.62 -2.98
N ASP A 275 -6.04 -9.62 -1.66
CA ASP A 275 -6.61 -8.50 -0.89
C ASP A 275 -5.84 -8.30 0.43
N ASN A 276 -6.43 -7.61 1.40
CA ASN A 276 -5.80 -7.38 2.71
C ASN A 276 -5.57 -8.66 3.53
N LEU A 277 -6.40 -9.69 3.35
CA LEU A 277 -6.46 -10.85 4.25
C LEU A 277 -5.89 -12.10 3.61
N ARG A 278 -5.91 -12.20 2.28
CA ARG A 278 -5.53 -13.41 1.57
C ARG A 278 -5.01 -13.17 0.15
N MET A 279 -4.35 -14.18 -0.40
CA MET A 279 -3.98 -14.26 -1.80
C MET A 279 -4.26 -15.66 -2.37
N GLU A 280 -4.57 -15.72 -3.66
CA GLU A 280 -4.71 -16.99 -4.37
C GLU A 280 -3.34 -17.54 -4.71
N VAL A 281 -3.15 -18.85 -4.49
CA VAL A 281 -1.93 -19.59 -4.83
C VAL A 281 -2.28 -20.74 -5.76
N GLU A 282 -1.27 -21.24 -6.46
CA GLU A 282 -1.42 -22.32 -7.44
C GLU A 282 -2.13 -23.53 -6.82
N TYR A 283 -3.03 -24.17 -7.57
CA TYR A 283 -3.90 -25.20 -7.02
C TYR A 283 -3.12 -26.39 -6.43
N GLY A 284 -1.99 -26.73 -7.05
CA GLY A 284 -1.07 -27.77 -6.59
C GLY A 284 -0.17 -27.38 -5.41
N ALA A 285 -0.14 -26.11 -4.99
CA ALA A 285 0.84 -25.61 -4.03
C ALA A 285 0.69 -26.32 -2.68
N SER A 286 1.76 -26.96 -2.19
CA SER A 286 1.85 -27.53 -0.85
C SER A 286 2.45 -26.53 0.15
N ILE A 287 2.23 -26.76 1.45
CA ILE A 287 2.86 -25.96 2.51
C ILE A 287 4.39 -26.08 2.44
N GLU A 288 4.91 -27.25 2.08
CA GLU A 288 6.35 -27.49 1.96
C GLU A 288 6.95 -26.67 0.81
N GLN A 289 6.32 -26.69 -0.37
CA GLN A 289 6.74 -25.87 -1.51
C GLN A 289 6.69 -24.38 -1.18
N LEU A 290 5.62 -23.94 -0.50
CA LEU A 290 5.48 -22.56 -0.07
C LEU A 290 6.58 -22.19 0.94
N ASN A 291 6.85 -23.01 1.95
CA ASN A 291 7.91 -22.76 2.93
C ASN A 291 9.29 -22.70 2.27
N GLN A 292 9.57 -23.59 1.32
CA GLN A 292 10.82 -23.57 0.55
C GLN A 292 10.95 -22.26 -0.21
N ARG A 293 9.92 -21.87 -0.97
CA ARG A 293 9.92 -20.62 -1.75
C ARG A 293 10.08 -19.39 -0.87
N LEU A 294 9.39 -19.35 0.27
CA LEU A 294 9.45 -18.23 1.20
C LEU A 294 10.78 -18.17 1.97
N GLY A 295 11.47 -19.30 2.14
CA GLY A 295 12.83 -19.33 2.69
C GLY A 295 13.88 -18.70 1.76
N GLU A 296 13.56 -18.55 0.47
CA GLU A 296 14.38 -17.85 -0.53
C GLU A 296 14.04 -16.35 -0.62
N VAL A 297 12.99 -15.89 0.08
CA VAL A 297 12.55 -14.50 0.02
C VAL A 297 13.41 -13.64 0.94
N GLU A 298 14.25 -12.81 0.32
CA GLU A 298 14.93 -11.71 0.99
C GLU A 298 14.00 -10.49 1.02
N VAL A 299 13.45 -10.18 2.20
CA VAL A 299 12.50 -9.07 2.42
C VAL A 299 13.01 -7.73 1.87
N ASP A 300 14.31 -7.49 2.01
CA ASP A 300 14.95 -6.24 1.59
C ASP A 300 15.34 -6.24 0.09
N HIS A 301 15.14 -7.35 -0.62
CA HIS A 301 15.49 -7.55 -2.03
C HIS A 301 14.33 -8.11 -2.87
N LEU A 302 13.10 -7.79 -2.48
CA LEU A 302 11.93 -8.18 -3.25
C LEU A 302 11.88 -7.52 -4.63
N PRO A 303 11.24 -8.18 -5.62
CA PRO A 303 10.91 -7.53 -6.88
C PRO A 303 10.07 -6.29 -6.61
N ALA A 304 10.43 -5.20 -7.28
CA ALA A 304 9.71 -3.94 -7.16
C ALA A 304 8.24 -4.09 -7.57
N SER A 305 7.39 -3.29 -6.93
CA SER A 305 5.97 -3.21 -7.26
C SER A 305 5.78 -2.84 -8.74
N PRO A 306 4.86 -3.49 -9.48
CA PRO A 306 4.53 -3.06 -10.84
C PRO A 306 3.98 -1.62 -10.91
N LEU A 307 3.58 -1.05 -9.77
CA LEU A 307 3.18 0.36 -9.67
C LEU A 307 4.35 1.31 -9.45
N ALA A 308 5.54 0.84 -9.08
CA ALA A 308 6.66 1.70 -8.72
C ALA A 308 6.99 2.70 -9.83
N ALA A 309 7.10 2.24 -11.08
CA ALA A 309 7.35 3.11 -12.24
C ALA A 309 6.29 4.22 -12.38
N LYS A 310 5.00 3.87 -12.27
CA LYS A 310 3.91 4.84 -12.39
C LYS A 310 3.79 5.74 -11.17
N GLY A 311 4.09 5.22 -9.99
CA GLY A 311 4.16 5.98 -8.75
C GLY A 311 5.26 7.02 -8.80
N ALA A 312 6.42 6.66 -9.34
CA ALA A 312 7.57 7.54 -9.51
C ALA A 312 7.22 8.76 -10.39
N GLU A 313 6.54 8.55 -11.51
CA GLU A 313 6.05 9.62 -12.39
C GLU A 313 5.05 10.57 -11.71
N GLN A 314 4.32 10.08 -10.71
CA GLN A 314 3.27 10.84 -10.01
C GLN A 314 3.76 11.46 -8.69
N LEU A 315 5.02 11.25 -8.31
CA LEU A 315 5.60 11.94 -7.17
C LEU A 315 5.59 13.44 -7.43
N LYS A 316 5.27 14.21 -6.39
CA LYS A 316 5.48 15.65 -6.45
C LYS A 316 6.98 15.92 -6.52
N PHE A 317 7.39 16.81 -7.41
CA PHE A 317 8.80 17.08 -7.72
C PHE A 317 9.53 15.86 -8.29
N ALA A 318 8.84 14.96 -8.99
CA ALA A 318 9.47 13.83 -9.68
C ALA A 318 10.53 14.28 -10.70
N ASP A 319 10.29 15.40 -11.39
CA ASP A 319 11.22 16.03 -12.34
C ASP A 319 12.51 16.53 -11.68
N CYS A 320 12.50 16.76 -10.36
CA CYS A 320 13.67 17.13 -9.57
C CYS A 320 14.54 15.94 -9.16
N LEU A 321 14.18 14.71 -9.53
CA LEU A 321 14.90 13.50 -9.12
C LEU A 321 15.46 12.73 -10.32
N PRO A 322 16.63 12.09 -10.16
CA PRO A 322 17.02 10.94 -10.96
C PRO A 322 15.92 9.86 -11.00
N ALA A 323 15.77 9.19 -12.13
CA ALA A 323 14.69 8.21 -12.34
C ALA A 323 14.77 7.00 -11.39
N ASP A 324 15.98 6.54 -11.07
CA ASP A 324 16.25 5.47 -10.12
C ASP A 324 15.86 5.88 -8.69
N LEU A 325 16.15 7.12 -8.28
CA LEU A 325 15.73 7.64 -6.99
C LEU A 325 14.21 7.77 -6.89
N ALA A 326 13.56 8.32 -7.92
CA ALA A 326 12.10 8.42 -7.96
C ALA A 326 11.43 7.03 -7.89
N PHE A 327 12.01 6.04 -8.58
CA PHE A 327 11.57 4.65 -8.54
C PHE A 327 11.70 4.04 -7.14
N ALA A 328 12.85 4.20 -6.49
CA ALA A 328 13.09 3.66 -5.14
C ALA A 328 12.10 4.24 -4.10
N ILE A 329 11.78 5.53 -4.17
CA ILE A 329 10.76 6.16 -3.31
C ILE A 329 9.39 5.52 -3.53
N ALA A 330 8.99 5.38 -4.80
CA ALA A 330 7.68 4.83 -5.14
C ALA A 330 7.56 3.37 -4.69
N ASP A 331 8.61 2.58 -4.91
CA ASP A 331 8.65 1.17 -4.52
C ASP A 331 8.54 1.01 -2.99
N ALA A 332 9.36 1.74 -2.23
CA ALA A 332 9.31 1.73 -0.77
C ALA A 332 7.94 2.13 -0.21
N ARG A 333 7.19 3.02 -0.88
CA ARG A 333 5.85 3.46 -0.47
C ARG A 333 4.75 2.44 -0.76
N PHE A 334 4.96 1.53 -1.71
CA PHE A 334 3.98 0.49 -2.04
C PHE A 334 4.20 -0.81 -1.26
N GLY A 335 5.35 -0.97 -0.60
CA GLY A 335 5.66 -2.12 0.26
C GLY A 335 5.22 -1.96 1.72
N ASP A 336 5.30 -3.08 2.45
CA ASP A 336 5.16 -3.18 3.90
C ASP A 336 6.07 -4.31 4.39
N SER A 337 7.35 -3.98 4.61
CA SER A 337 8.40 -4.95 4.92
C SER A 337 8.26 -5.55 6.32
N GLU A 338 7.70 -4.81 7.28
CA GLU A 338 7.47 -5.29 8.64
C GLU A 338 6.38 -6.35 8.67
N SER A 339 5.23 -6.06 8.07
CA SER A 339 4.14 -7.03 8.02
C SER A 339 4.50 -8.25 7.18
N LEU A 340 5.26 -8.05 6.10
CA LEU A 340 5.84 -9.13 5.32
C LEU A 340 6.72 -10.05 6.17
N ARG A 341 7.70 -9.49 6.89
CA ARG A 341 8.62 -10.26 7.74
C ARG A 341 7.85 -11.08 8.78
N THR A 342 6.86 -10.47 9.42
CA THR A 342 5.97 -11.15 10.36
C THR A 342 5.26 -12.33 9.69
N CYS A 343 4.64 -12.12 8.52
CA CYS A 343 3.94 -13.19 7.79
C CYS A 343 4.87 -14.34 7.34
N LEU A 344 6.15 -14.08 7.10
CA LEU A 344 7.14 -15.10 6.74
C LEU A 344 7.47 -16.02 7.92
N GLU A 345 7.48 -15.48 9.14
CA GLU A 345 7.79 -16.19 10.38
C GLU A 345 6.59 -16.99 10.94
N GLU A 346 5.37 -16.62 10.57
CA GLU A 346 4.16 -17.27 11.06
C GLU A 346 4.01 -18.72 10.59
N ARG A 347 3.51 -19.57 11.50
CA ARG A 347 3.22 -20.98 11.21
C ARG A 347 2.15 -21.08 10.13
N ARG A 348 2.34 -21.98 9.17
CA ARG A 348 1.37 -22.29 8.11
C ARG A 348 0.65 -23.60 8.40
N SER A 349 -0.67 -23.61 8.22
CA SER A 349 -1.51 -24.80 8.33
C SER A 349 -2.27 -25.04 7.02
N GLY A 350 -2.76 -26.26 6.82
CA GLY A 350 -3.48 -26.66 5.61
C GLY A 350 -4.90 -27.07 5.96
N TRP A 351 -5.86 -26.62 5.18
CA TRP A 351 -7.27 -26.91 5.39
C TRP A 351 -7.98 -27.19 4.07
N THR A 352 -8.91 -28.14 4.09
CA THR A 352 -9.76 -28.46 2.94
C THR A 352 -11.21 -28.30 3.38
N VAL A 353 -11.92 -27.38 2.74
CA VAL A 353 -13.36 -27.19 2.97
C VAL A 353 -14.08 -28.30 2.20
N ALA A 354 -14.88 -29.11 2.91
CA ALA A 354 -15.78 -30.05 2.24
C ALA A 354 -16.88 -29.26 1.53
N SER A 355 -17.02 -29.48 0.23
CA SER A 355 -18.07 -28.90 -0.63
C SER A 355 -19.46 -29.39 -0.28
#